data_AF-A0A1S3HWZ7-F1
#
_entry.id   AF-A0A1S3HWZ7-F1
#
_cell.length_a   1.000
_cell.length_b   1.000
_cell.length_c   1.000
_cell.angle_alpha   90.00
_cell.angle_beta   90.00
_cell.angle_gamma   90.00
#
_symmetry.space_group_name_H-M   'P 1'
#
loop_
_entity.id
_entity.type
_entity.pdbx_description
1 polymer ?
#
loop_
_entity_poly.entity_id
_entity_poly.type
_entity_poly.pdbx_seq_one_letter_code
_entity_poly.pdbx_strand_id
1 'polypeptide(L)'
;MRDKMRSYRETCSVGLCGMLIAFLLGTALVEPVTSQTEHVLLNCTFEDPTICNFKFDRNHSQAEWIRHRGQTPSSRTGPDGDHTTGDGYYMYMEASRVLPDSQARLQFPPLPRSTTPR
;
A
#
# COMPACT_ATOMS: atom_id res chain seq x y z
N MET A 1 10.55 -18.20 -8.32
CA MET A 1 9.95 -17.16 -7.46
C MET A 1 10.13 -15.82 -8.14
N ARG A 2 9.29 -15.55 -9.15
CA ARG A 2 9.30 -14.33 -9.97
C ARG A 2 7.96 -13.63 -9.76
N ASP A 3 7.69 -13.24 -8.54
CA ASP A 3 6.60 -12.32 -8.26
C ASP A 3 7.16 -10.92 -8.41
N LYS A 4 7.17 -10.43 -9.66
CA LYS A 4 7.13 -8.99 -9.89
C LYS A 4 5.91 -8.51 -9.13
N MET A 5 6.14 -7.79 -8.04
CA MET A 5 5.12 -7.19 -7.19
C MET A 5 4.10 -6.48 -8.09
N ARG A 6 3.01 -7.17 -8.41
CA ARG A 6 1.88 -6.58 -9.12
C ARG A 6 1.36 -5.52 -8.16
N SER A 7 1.23 -4.29 -8.65
CA SER A 7 0.45 -3.25 -7.99
C SER A 7 -0.95 -3.83 -7.74
N TYR A 8 -1.21 -4.28 -6.51
CA TYR A 8 -2.52 -4.73 -6.09
C TYR A 8 -3.40 -3.49 -5.97
N ARG A 9 -4.13 -3.18 -7.05
CA ARG A 9 -5.39 -2.43 -6.93
C ARG A 9 -6.45 -3.45 -6.53
N GLU A 10 -6.65 -3.64 -5.23
CA GLU A 10 -7.82 -4.35 -4.71
C GLU A 10 -8.51 -3.47 -3.66
N THR A 11 -9.65 -2.92 -4.05
CA THR A 11 -10.63 -2.27 -3.17
C THR A 11 -11.35 -3.36 -2.37
N CYS A 12 -11.03 -3.49 -1.09
CA CYS A 12 -11.79 -4.32 -0.16
C CYS A 12 -12.82 -3.44 0.55
N SER A 13 -14.08 -3.46 0.10
CA SER A 13 -15.20 -2.85 0.82
C SER A 13 -15.88 -3.93 1.66
N VAL A 14 -15.56 -3.93 2.95
CA VAL A 14 -16.26 -4.69 3.98
C VAL A 14 -17.69 -4.15 4.15
N GLY A 15 -18.66 -5.05 4.03
CA GLY A 15 -19.89 -5.09 4.84
C GLY A 15 -20.87 -3.92 4.72
N LEU A 16 -22.08 -4.21 4.26
CA LEU A 16 -23.32 -3.99 5.03
C LEU A 16 -24.48 -4.67 4.27
N CYS A 17 -24.58 -5.97 4.48
CA CYS A 17 -25.81 -6.71 4.26
C CYS A 17 -26.78 -6.30 5.39
N GLY A 18 -27.85 -5.61 5.04
CA GLY A 18 -29.03 -5.43 5.90
C GLY A 18 -29.25 -4.01 6.42
N MET A 19 -30.24 -3.33 5.84
CA MET A 19 -31.21 -2.48 6.56
C MET A 19 -32.48 -2.33 5.69
N LEU A 20 -33.46 -3.20 5.93
CA LEU A 20 -34.88 -2.90 5.72
C LEU A 20 -35.37 -2.35 7.08
N ILE A 21 -36.10 -1.22 7.16
CA ILE A 21 -37.56 -1.07 7.39
C ILE A 21 -37.94 0.44 7.43
N ALA A 22 -39.10 0.75 6.81
CA ALA A 22 -40.00 1.93 6.97
C ALA A 22 -39.56 3.26 6.30
N PHE A 23 -40.42 4.06 5.65
CA PHE A 23 -41.81 4.42 5.91
C PHE A 23 -42.61 4.72 4.62
N LEU A 24 -43.92 4.44 4.65
CA LEU A 24 -44.92 4.87 3.67
C LEU A 24 -45.38 6.31 3.97
N LEU A 25 -45.62 7.08 2.90
CA LEU A 25 -46.15 8.46 2.85
C LEU A 25 -45.20 9.60 3.28
N GLY A 26 -44.48 10.15 2.31
CA GLY A 26 -43.79 11.43 2.45
C GLY A 26 -42.53 11.46 1.60
N THR A 27 -42.49 12.32 0.58
CA THR A 27 -41.33 12.52 -0.28
C THR A 27 -40.16 13.06 0.54
N ALA A 28 -39.33 12.17 1.07
CA ALA A 28 -37.99 12.53 1.48
C ALA A 28 -37.19 12.75 0.19
N LEU A 29 -36.72 13.96 -0.03
CA LEU A 29 -35.54 14.16 -0.87
C LEU A 29 -34.42 13.39 -0.17
N VAL A 30 -34.19 12.16 -0.61
CA VAL A 30 -33.02 11.39 -0.21
C VAL A 30 -31.85 12.17 -0.78
N GLU A 31 -31.19 12.95 0.06
CA GLU A 31 -29.88 13.50 -0.30
C GLU A 31 -29.01 12.30 -0.70
N PRO A 32 -28.39 12.29 -1.88
CA PRO A 32 -27.41 11.27 -2.16
C PRO A 32 -26.33 11.48 -1.09
N VAL A 33 -26.25 10.55 -0.13
CA VAL A 33 -25.05 10.43 0.70
C VAL A 33 -23.95 10.07 -0.27
N THR A 34 -23.30 11.08 -0.83
CA THR A 34 -22.03 10.93 -1.53
C THR A 34 -21.11 10.34 -0.50
N SER A 35 -20.90 9.03 -0.58
CA SER A 35 -19.94 8.31 0.23
C SER A 35 -18.60 8.98 0.00
N GLN A 36 -18.21 9.85 0.94
CA GLN A 36 -16.93 10.54 0.93
C GLN A 36 -15.86 9.50 1.28
N THR A 37 -15.54 8.65 0.31
CA THR A 37 -14.33 7.84 0.37
C THR A 37 -13.20 8.81 0.06
N GLU A 38 -12.62 9.42 1.08
CA GLU A 38 -11.34 10.11 0.95
C GLU A 38 -10.30 9.04 0.62
N HIS A 39 -10.09 8.81 -0.67
CA HIS A 39 -9.00 7.99 -1.16
C HIS A 39 -7.71 8.75 -0.86
N VAL A 40 -7.03 8.37 0.22
CA VAL A 40 -5.66 8.84 0.46
C VAL A 40 -4.81 8.31 -0.69
N LEU A 41 -4.56 9.17 -1.67
CA LEU A 41 -3.71 8.90 -2.83
C LEU A 41 -2.25 8.85 -2.34
N LEU A 42 -1.82 7.67 -1.92
CA LEU A 42 -0.43 7.38 -1.59
C LEU A 42 0.35 7.21 -2.91
N ASN A 43 0.89 8.30 -3.43
CA ASN A 43 1.84 8.27 -4.53
C ASN A 43 3.27 8.28 -3.96
N CYS A 44 3.94 7.13 -4.00
CA CYS A 44 5.29 6.97 -3.48
C CYS A 44 6.20 6.29 -4.51
N THR A 45 7.17 7.04 -5.02
CA THR A 45 8.18 6.56 -5.98
C THR A 45 9.48 6.13 -5.30
N PHE A 46 9.61 6.32 -3.99
CA PHE A 46 10.83 6.04 -3.20
C PHE A 46 12.07 6.87 -3.57
N GLU A 47 11.95 7.89 -4.40
CA GLU A 47 13.04 8.83 -4.71
C GLU A 47 13.47 9.65 -3.48
N ASP A 48 12.53 9.93 -2.58
CA ASP A 48 12.82 10.59 -1.32
C ASP A 48 13.37 9.59 -0.27
N PRO A 49 14.47 9.91 0.44
CA PRO A 49 15.05 9.03 1.46
C PRO A 49 14.13 8.78 2.67
N THR A 50 13.11 9.61 2.89
CA THR A 50 12.06 9.39 3.91
C THR A 50 11.11 8.27 3.55
N ILE A 51 11.22 7.70 2.33
CA ILE A 51 10.38 6.61 1.83
C ILE A 51 8.89 6.87 2.06
N CYS A 52 8.45 8.11 1.81
CA CYS A 52 7.06 8.55 2.02
C CYS A 52 6.53 8.23 3.43
N ASN A 53 7.42 8.22 4.42
CA ASN A 53 7.18 7.90 5.82
C ASN A 53 6.69 6.46 6.09
N PHE A 54 6.86 5.53 5.16
CA PHE A 54 6.67 4.11 5.44
C PHE A 54 7.64 3.65 6.55
N LYS A 55 7.21 2.68 7.37
CA LYS A 55 8.01 2.13 8.46
C LYS A 55 8.22 0.62 8.30
N PHE A 56 9.44 0.17 8.55
CA PHE A 56 9.75 -1.25 8.56
C PHE A 56 9.44 -1.83 9.93
N ASP A 57 8.65 -2.90 9.98
CA ASP A 57 8.41 -3.63 11.21
C ASP A 57 9.56 -4.62 11.47
N ARG A 58 10.64 -4.11 12.08
CA ARG A 58 11.85 -4.88 12.37
C ARG A 58 11.68 -5.87 13.52
N ASN A 59 10.61 -5.77 14.31
CA ASN A 59 10.44 -6.57 15.52
C ASN A 59 9.83 -7.95 15.23
N HIS A 60 9.18 -8.13 14.08
CA HIS A 60 8.39 -9.33 13.77
C HIS A 60 8.92 -10.11 12.56
N SER A 61 10.11 -9.78 12.07
CA SER A 61 10.49 -10.14 10.71
C SER A 61 12.00 -10.21 10.54
N GLN A 62 12.51 -11.38 10.14
CA GLN A 62 13.94 -11.59 9.84
C GLN A 62 14.35 -11.05 8.46
N ALA A 63 13.38 -10.73 7.60
CA ALA A 63 13.62 -10.11 6.30
C ALA A 63 13.40 -8.60 6.37
N GLU A 64 14.23 -7.82 5.69
CA GLU A 64 14.10 -6.36 5.68
C GLU A 64 13.78 -5.86 4.26
N TRP A 65 12.94 -4.83 4.18
CA TRP A 65 12.73 -4.05 2.96
C TRP A 65 13.90 -3.07 2.79
N ILE A 66 14.58 -3.18 1.66
CA ILE A 66 15.78 -2.41 1.32
C ILE A 66 15.44 -1.44 0.20
N ARG A 67 15.78 -0.16 0.39
CA ARG A 67 15.73 0.86 -0.66
C ARG A 67 17.00 0.79 -1.50
N HIS A 68 16.87 0.60 -2.81
CA HIS A 68 18.00 0.34 -3.69
C HIS A 68 17.85 1.00 -5.05
N ARG A 69 18.97 1.18 -5.74
CA ARG A 69 19.09 1.74 -7.09
C ARG A 69 20.03 0.86 -7.90
N GLY A 70 19.65 0.57 -9.15
CA GLY A 70 20.43 -0.30 -10.03
C GLY A 70 20.17 -1.80 -9.80
N GLN A 71 21.06 -2.65 -10.30
CA GLN A 71 20.97 -4.10 -10.17
C GLN A 71 21.00 -4.58 -8.73
N THR A 72 20.21 -5.61 -8.42
CA THR A 72 20.27 -6.32 -7.14
C THR A 72 21.64 -6.98 -6.93
N PRO A 73 22.13 -7.08 -5.68
CA PRO A 73 23.45 -7.67 -5.39
C PRO A 73 23.58 -9.14 -5.80
N SER A 74 22.50 -9.91 -5.72
CA SER A 74 22.50 -11.32 -6.11
C SER A 74 22.59 -11.50 -7.62
N SER A 75 23.55 -12.32 -8.06
CA SER A 75 23.74 -12.61 -9.49
C SER A 75 22.51 -13.22 -10.13
N ARG A 76 22.23 -12.86 -11.40
CA ARG A 76 21.09 -13.38 -12.19
C ARG A 76 19.73 -13.16 -11.52
N THR A 77 19.64 -12.16 -10.65
CA THR A 77 18.39 -11.63 -10.11
C THR A 77 18.15 -10.25 -10.71
N GLY A 78 17.09 -9.58 -10.28
CA GLY A 78 16.82 -8.21 -10.69
C GLY A 78 15.98 -7.49 -9.65
N PRO A 79 15.48 -6.29 -9.97
CA PRO A 79 15.55 -5.62 -11.28
C PRO A 79 16.91 -4.98 -11.58
N ASP A 80 17.11 -4.50 -12.82
CA ASP A 80 18.27 -3.66 -13.19
C ASP A 80 18.12 -2.19 -12.75
N GLY A 81 16.90 -1.79 -12.40
CA GLY A 81 16.55 -0.43 -11.99
C GLY A 81 15.08 -0.32 -11.59
N ASP A 82 14.66 0.87 -11.15
CA ASP A 82 13.28 1.10 -10.71
C ASP A 82 12.28 1.08 -11.88
N HIS A 83 10.99 0.99 -11.56
CA HIS A 83 9.93 0.97 -12.56
C HIS A 83 9.54 2.36 -13.09
N THR A 84 9.71 3.41 -12.28
CA THR A 84 9.25 4.77 -12.60
C THR A 84 10.14 5.41 -13.66
N THR A 85 11.46 5.30 -13.51
CA THR A 85 12.44 5.96 -14.39
C THR A 85 13.44 5.02 -15.05
N GLY A 86 13.62 3.80 -14.50
CA GLY A 86 14.69 2.87 -14.89
C GLY A 86 16.00 3.11 -14.14
N ASP A 87 16.15 4.27 -13.52
CA ASP A 87 17.37 4.77 -12.90
C ASP A 87 17.11 5.37 -11.51
N GLY A 88 15.94 5.15 -10.94
CA GLY A 88 15.50 5.65 -9.65
C GLY A 88 15.65 4.60 -8.55
N TYR A 89 14.92 4.82 -7.46
CA TYR A 89 14.91 3.94 -6.30
C TYR A 89 13.69 3.03 -6.27
N TYR A 90 13.89 1.82 -5.78
CA TYR A 90 12.82 0.86 -5.52
C TYR A 90 13.04 0.15 -4.19
N MET A 91 11.97 -0.47 -3.69
CA MET A 91 12.02 -1.31 -2.50
C MET A 91 12.08 -2.79 -2.89
N TYR A 92 12.97 -3.55 -2.26
CA TYR A 92 13.09 -5.00 -2.47
C TYR A 92 13.52 -5.73 -1.21
N MET A 93 13.49 -7.07 -1.25
CA MET A 93 14.05 -7.93 -0.21
C MET A 93 15.13 -8.82 -0.83
N GLU A 94 16.26 -8.96 -0.15
CA GLU A 94 17.35 -9.82 -0.59
C GLU A 94 17.11 -11.27 -0.13
N ALA A 95 16.40 -12.04 -0.96
CA ALA A 95 16.00 -13.41 -0.66
C ALA A 95 17.18 -14.36 -0.39
N SER A 96 18.37 -14.08 -0.95
CA SER A 96 19.56 -14.92 -0.75
C SER A 96 20.10 -14.91 0.69
N ARG A 97 19.64 -13.96 1.52
CA ARG A 97 20.16 -13.74 2.88
C ARG A 97 19.15 -14.04 3.98
N VAL A 98 17.98 -14.57 3.63
CA VAL A 98 16.90 -14.84 4.58
C VAL A 98 16.45 -16.29 4.49
N LEU A 99 15.90 -16.81 5.60
CA LEU A 99 15.41 -18.18 5.64
C LEU A 99 14.11 -18.32 4.84
N PRO A 100 13.79 -19.54 4.34
CA PRO A 100 12.47 -19.83 3.81
C PRO A 100 11.36 -19.39 4.78
N ASP A 101 10.23 -18.93 4.24
CA ASP A 101 9.06 -18.43 4.97
C ASP A 101 9.27 -17.16 5.81
N SER A 102 10.45 -16.52 5.71
CA SER A 102 10.67 -15.18 6.28
C SER A 102 9.74 -14.16 5.64
N GLN A 103 9.13 -13.31 6.46
CA GLN A 103 8.30 -12.19 6.02
C GLN A 103 9.02 -10.88 6.28
N ALA A 104 8.81 -9.89 5.41
CA ALA A 104 9.11 -8.49 5.71
C ALA A 104 7.83 -7.67 5.65
N ARG A 105 7.64 -6.78 6.62
CA ARG A 105 6.42 -5.98 6.75
C ARG A 105 6.74 -4.49 6.58
N LEU A 106 6.04 -3.85 5.65
CA LEU A 106 6.09 -2.42 5.40
C LEU A 106 4.78 -1.77 5.86
N GLN A 107 4.87 -0.85 6.80
CA GLN A 107 3.72 -0.17 7.41
C GLN A 107 3.50 1.18 6.75
N PHE A 108 2.27 1.44 6.32
CA PHE A 108 1.86 2.72 5.76
C PHE A 108 1.96 3.84 6.82
N PRO A 109 2.24 5.08 6.40
CA PRO A 109 2.19 6.22 7.32
C PRO A 109 0.75 6.41 7.85
N PRO A 110 0.56 6.97 9.06
CA PRO A 110 -0.76 7.30 9.57
C PRO A 110 -1.54 8.12 8.53
N LEU A 111 -2.71 7.63 8.13
CA LEU A 111 -3.57 8.36 7.21
C LEU A 111 -4.10 9.61 7.91
N PRO A 112 -4.23 10.75 7.20
CA PRO A 112 -4.88 11.93 7.76
C PRO A 112 -6.30 11.54 8.20
N ARG A 113 -6.73 12.07 9.35
CA ARG A 113 -8.13 11.93 9.77
C ARG A 113 -8.94 12.90 8.92
N SER A 114 -10.00 12.41 8.27
CA SER A 114 -11.00 13.27 7.64
C SER A 114 -11.69 14.09 8.73
N THR A 115 -11.21 15.30 8.98
CA THR A 115 -11.92 16.29 9.79
C THR A 115 -12.82 17.10 8.87
N THR A 116 -13.89 16.49 8.37
CA THR A 116 -14.98 17.25 7.77
C THR A 116 -15.75 17.90 8.92
N PRO A 117 -15.77 19.25 9.04
CA PRO A 117 -16.66 19.90 9.98
C PRO A 117 -18.10 19.61 9.56
N ARG A 118 -18.91 19.14 10.51
CA ARG A 118 -20.33 18.85 10.35
C ARG A 118 -21.13 20.11 10.05
#